data_AF-A0A2G5IJI2-F1
#
_entry.id   AF-A0A2G5IJI2-F1
#
_cell.length_a   1.000
_cell.length_b   1.000
_cell.length_c   1.000
_cell.angle_alpha   90.00
_cell.angle_beta   90.00
_cell.angle_gamma   90.00
#
_symmetry.space_group_name_H-M   'P 1'
#
loop_
_entity.id
_entity.type
_entity.pdbx_description
1 polymer ?
#
loop_
_entity_poly.entity_id
_entity_poly.type
_entity_poly.pdbx_seq_one_letter_code
_entity_poly.pdbx_strand_id
1 'polypeptide(L)'
;MTAQTRTRIDRVRASAAIAQLALQQIEDDLSADDVDPAELAEILRELSEDTDPPGGFMASVAQLLTAAAKRAERIEPDRDGDASCPLHEAATLITDNAGQRLIWAANSLHPQGDFE
;
A
#
# COMPACT_ATOMS: atom_id res chain seq x y z
N MET A 1 -25.13 30.47 2.42
CA MET A 1 -23.82 29.80 2.61
C MET A 1 -23.34 29.35 1.24
N THR A 2 -22.39 30.06 0.63
CA THR A 2 -21.82 29.67 -0.66
C THR A 2 -20.95 28.44 -0.46
N ALA A 3 -21.31 27.32 -1.10
CA ALA A 3 -20.48 26.12 -1.12
C ALA A 3 -19.14 26.47 -1.75
N GLN A 4 -18.10 26.59 -0.94
CA GLN A 4 -16.74 26.78 -1.43
C GLN A 4 -16.35 25.49 -2.16
N THR A 5 -16.20 25.58 -3.49
CA THR A 5 -15.76 24.44 -4.30
C THR A 5 -14.40 23.98 -3.80
N ARG A 6 -14.35 22.78 -3.19
CA ARG A 6 -13.09 22.19 -2.71
C ARG A 6 -12.11 22.06 -3.86
N THR A 7 -10.89 22.57 -3.68
CA THR A 7 -9.82 22.44 -4.66
C THR A 7 -9.39 20.97 -4.80
N ARG A 8 -8.65 20.63 -5.85
CA ARG A 8 -8.09 19.27 -6.00
C ARG A 8 -7.21 18.90 -4.81
N ILE A 9 -6.41 19.84 -4.30
CA ILE A 9 -5.52 19.61 -3.16
C ILE A 9 -6.30 19.42 -1.85
N ASP A 10 -7.43 20.12 -1.64
CA ASP A 10 -8.26 19.90 -0.45
C ASP A 10 -8.85 18.48 -0.42
N ARG A 11 -9.25 17.95 -1.59
CA ARG A 11 -9.75 16.58 -1.69
C ARG A 11 -8.64 15.57 -1.41
N VAL A 12 -7.46 15.75 -1.99
CA VAL A 12 -6.30 14.87 -1.73
C VAL A 12 -5.93 14.86 -0.26
N ARG A 13 -5.89 16.03 0.40
CA ARG A 13 -5.62 16.14 1.84
C ARG A 13 -6.66 15.42 2.69
N ALA A 14 -7.94 15.56 2.36
CA ALA A 14 -9.01 14.85 3.06
C ALA A 14 -8.87 13.33 2.91
N SER A 15 -8.61 12.84 1.69
CA SER A 15 -8.36 11.41 1.45
C SER A 15 -7.12 10.89 2.18
N ALA A 16 -6.03 11.67 2.19
CA ALA A 16 -4.80 11.31 2.91
C ALA A 16 -5.03 11.23 4.42
N ALA A 17 -5.81 12.13 5.01
CA ALA A 17 -6.16 12.08 6.42
C ALA A 17 -6.97 10.82 6.78
N ILE A 18 -7.88 10.39 5.90
CA ILE A 18 -8.64 9.13 6.09
C ILE A 18 -7.71 7.93 6.00
N ALA A 19 -6.82 7.90 5.00
CA ALA A 19 -5.83 6.83 4.88
C ALA A 19 -4.91 6.77 6.11
N GLN A 20 -4.49 7.92 6.65
CA GLN A 20 -3.68 7.99 7.86
C GLN A 20 -4.41 7.40 9.08
N LEU A 21 -5.71 7.67 9.23
CA LEU A 21 -6.50 7.06 10.31
C LEU A 21 -6.59 5.54 10.18
N ALA A 22 -6.77 5.03 8.95
CA ALA A 22 -6.79 3.59 8.70
C ALA A 22 -5.44 2.92 9.00
N LEU A 23 -4.33 3.58 8.63
CA LEU A 23 -2.99 3.09 8.95
C LEU A 23 -2.73 3.09 10.45
N GLN A 24 -3.15 4.14 11.18
CA GLN A 24 -3.01 4.17 12.63
C GLN A 24 -3.74 3.01 13.30
N GLN A 25 -4.96 2.68 12.85
CA GLN A 25 -5.70 1.54 13.38
C GLN A 25 -4.95 0.23 13.16
N ILE A 26 -4.39 0.02 11.97
CA ILE A 26 -3.59 -1.18 11.66
C ILE A 26 -2.34 -1.23 12.53
N GLU A 27 -1.65 -0.10 12.73
CA GLU A 27 -0.48 -0.02 13.61
C GLU A 27 -0.84 -0.32 15.08
N ASP A 28 -1.97 0.21 15.55
CA ASP A 28 -2.48 -0.04 16.90
C ASP A 28 -2.76 -1.54 17.08
N ASP A 29 -3.47 -2.17 16.14
CA ASP A 29 -3.78 -3.61 16.16
C ASP A 29 -2.51 -4.47 16.09
N LEU A 30 -1.52 -4.12 15.25
CA LEU A 30 -0.22 -4.81 15.19
C LEU A 30 0.60 -4.68 16.48
N SER A 31 0.34 -3.66 17.28
CA SER A 31 1.06 -3.35 18.52
C SER A 31 0.36 -3.80 19.79
N ALA A 32 -0.84 -4.38 19.68
CA ALA A 32 -1.61 -4.81 20.83
C ALA A 32 -0.91 -5.95 21.57
N ASP A 33 -0.91 -5.87 22.91
CA ASP A 33 -0.15 -6.78 23.80
C ASP A 33 -0.66 -8.24 23.75
N ASP A 34 -1.85 -8.47 23.22
CA ASP A 34 -2.55 -9.75 23.18
C ASP A 34 -2.51 -10.46 21.80
N VAL A 35 -1.87 -9.87 20.80
CA VAL A 35 -1.75 -10.48 19.47
C VAL A 35 -0.84 -11.70 19.53
N ASP A 36 -1.40 -12.87 19.21
CA ASP A 36 -0.65 -14.10 19.13
C ASP A 36 0.04 -14.28 17.76
N PRO A 37 1.00 -15.22 17.62
CA PRO A 37 1.70 -15.43 16.35
C PRO A 37 0.81 -15.85 15.18
N ALA A 38 -0.33 -16.50 15.42
CA ALA A 38 -1.27 -16.90 14.37
C ALA A 38 -2.06 -15.69 13.87
N GLU A 39 -2.58 -14.88 14.78
CA GLU A 39 -3.28 -13.63 14.47
C GLU A 39 -2.36 -12.63 13.75
N LEU A 40 -1.12 -12.44 14.23
CA LEU A 40 -0.14 -11.60 13.53
C LEU A 40 0.12 -12.11 12.11
N ALA A 41 0.22 -13.43 11.92
CA ALA A 41 0.40 -14.00 10.59
C ALA A 41 -0.82 -13.76 9.68
N GLU A 42 -2.04 -13.78 10.21
CA GLU A 42 -3.25 -13.42 9.45
C GLU A 42 -3.25 -11.95 9.03
N ILE A 43 -2.94 -11.02 9.94
CA ILE A 43 -2.84 -9.59 9.62
C ILE A 43 -1.79 -9.35 8.52
N LEU A 44 -0.60 -9.96 8.63
CA LEU A 44 0.45 -9.81 7.65
C LEU A 44 0.06 -10.40 6.28
N ARG A 45 -0.71 -11.50 6.26
CA ARG A 45 -1.28 -12.05 5.02
C ARG A 45 -2.25 -11.09 4.38
N GLU A 46 -3.21 -10.56 5.14
CA GLU A 46 -4.20 -9.58 4.66
C GLU A 46 -3.50 -8.35 4.04
N LEU A 47 -2.45 -7.83 4.68
CA LEU A 47 -1.67 -6.71 4.13
C LEU A 47 -0.94 -7.05 2.83
N SER A 48 -0.51 -8.31 2.70
CA SER A 48 0.18 -8.83 1.51
C SER A 48 -0.73 -9.40 0.45
N GLU A 49 -2.03 -9.58 0.76
CA GLU A 49 -2.93 -10.39 -0.04
C GLU A 49 -3.05 -9.76 -1.42
N ASP A 50 -2.88 -10.59 -2.43
CA ASP A 50 -3.10 -10.25 -3.83
C ASP A 50 -4.38 -10.97 -4.24
N THR A 51 -5.52 -10.35 -3.95
CA THR A 51 -6.81 -10.84 -4.46
C THR A 51 -6.83 -10.67 -5.97
N ASP A 52 -7.32 -11.64 -6.75
CA ASP A 52 -7.59 -11.45 -8.19
C ASP A 52 -9.04 -10.93 -8.34
N PRO A 53 -9.28 -9.72 -8.91
CA PRO A 53 -8.33 -8.85 -9.59
C PRO A 53 -7.32 -8.19 -8.63
N PRO A 54 -6.02 -8.11 -8.99
CA PRO A 54 -4.90 -7.71 -8.13
C PRO A 54 -5.30 -6.57 -7.21
N GLY A 55 -5.57 -6.94 -5.97
CA GLY A 55 -6.29 -6.14 -5.00
C GLY A 55 -5.78 -6.46 -3.61
N GLY A 56 -5.51 -5.42 -2.84
CA GLY A 56 -4.86 -5.52 -1.55
C GLY A 56 -4.15 -4.22 -1.21
N PHE A 57 -3.67 -4.10 0.03
CA PHE A 57 -3.05 -2.86 0.49
C PHE A 57 -1.82 -2.50 -0.36
N MET A 58 -0.86 -3.44 -0.48
CA MET A 58 0.39 -3.20 -1.21
C MET A 58 0.17 -2.91 -2.71
N ALA A 59 -0.71 -3.69 -3.35
CA ALA A 59 -1.09 -3.47 -4.75
C ALA A 59 -1.71 -2.07 -4.96
N SER A 60 -2.57 -1.61 -4.04
CA SER A 60 -3.20 -0.29 -4.10
C SER A 60 -2.18 0.84 -3.97
N VAL A 61 -1.19 0.72 -3.08
CA VAL A 61 -0.13 1.73 -2.94
C VAL A 61 0.75 1.77 -4.19
N ALA A 62 1.14 0.61 -4.73
CA ALA A 62 1.93 0.53 -5.96
C ALA A 62 1.18 1.11 -7.17
N GLN A 63 -0.13 0.88 -7.27
CA GLN A 63 -0.97 1.46 -8.32
C GLN A 63 -1.04 2.98 -8.22
N LEU A 64 -1.14 3.53 -7.01
CA LEU A 64 -1.12 4.98 -6.78
C LEU A 64 0.19 5.62 -7.26
N LEU A 65 1.34 5.01 -6.91
CA LEU A 65 2.66 5.47 -7.35
C LEU A 65 2.81 5.38 -8.87
N THR A 66 2.36 4.27 -9.47
CA THR A 66 2.35 4.11 -10.93
C THR A 66 1.48 5.17 -11.62
N ALA A 67 0.32 5.51 -11.05
CA ALA A 67 -0.54 6.57 -11.59
C ALA A 67 0.13 7.95 -11.49
N ALA A 68 0.85 8.22 -10.40
CA ALA A 68 1.64 9.44 -10.24
C ALA A 68 2.79 9.50 -11.26
N ALA A 69 3.49 8.38 -11.46
CA ALA A 69 4.59 8.27 -12.42
C ALA A 69 4.13 8.54 -13.86
N LYS A 70 3.05 7.89 -14.30
CA LYS A 70 2.39 8.14 -15.59
C LYS A 70 1.90 9.58 -15.74
N ARG A 71 1.63 10.27 -14.63
CA ARG A 71 1.30 11.70 -14.67
C ARG A 71 2.55 12.56 -14.84
N ALA A 72 3.65 12.23 -14.18
CA ALA A 72 4.93 12.92 -14.32
C ALA A 72 5.49 12.81 -15.75
N GLU A 73 5.47 11.62 -16.35
CA GLU A 73 5.90 11.39 -17.76
C GLU A 73 5.18 12.31 -18.74
N ARG A 74 3.88 12.52 -18.53
CA ARG A 74 3.07 13.39 -19.39
C ARG A 74 3.37 14.87 -19.22
N ILE A 75 3.96 15.27 -18.09
CA ILE A 75 4.32 16.67 -17.82
C ILE A 75 5.75 16.94 -18.31
N GLU A 76 6.66 15.98 -18.17
CA GLU A 76 8.09 16.12 -18.52
C GLU A 76 8.58 14.94 -19.39
N PRO A 77 8.15 14.84 -20.67
CA PRO A 77 8.47 13.70 -21.52
C PRO A 77 9.96 13.61 -21.91
N ASP A 78 10.68 14.75 -21.95
CA ASP A 78 12.06 14.84 -22.43
C ASP A 78 13.12 14.76 -21.31
N ARG A 79 12.72 14.57 -20.05
CA ARG A 79 13.63 14.57 -18.89
C ARG A 79 14.05 13.17 -18.46
N ASP A 80 14.09 12.22 -19.39
CA ASP A 80 14.51 10.82 -19.19
C ASP A 80 13.93 10.15 -17.92
N GLY A 81 12.74 10.57 -17.50
CA GLY A 81 12.07 10.03 -16.32
C GLY A 81 12.62 10.50 -14.97
N ASP A 82 13.33 11.63 -14.87
CA ASP A 82 13.82 12.19 -13.59
C ASP A 82 12.75 12.19 -12.48
N ALA A 83 11.50 12.51 -12.83
CA ALA A 83 10.37 12.53 -11.90
C ALA A 83 9.54 11.23 -11.89
N SER A 84 9.52 10.46 -12.98
CA SER A 84 8.66 9.27 -13.11
C SER A 84 9.37 7.95 -12.81
N CYS A 85 10.66 7.85 -13.08
CA CYS A 85 11.49 6.67 -12.81
C CYS A 85 11.50 6.34 -11.31
N PRO A 86 11.78 7.30 -10.39
CA PRO A 86 11.75 7.00 -8.95
C PRO A 86 10.38 6.52 -8.46
N LEU A 87 9.29 6.97 -9.10
CA LEU A 87 7.93 6.56 -8.76
C LEU A 87 7.58 5.14 -9.26
N HIS A 88 8.06 4.76 -10.44
CA HIS A 88 7.96 3.37 -10.92
C HIS A 88 8.81 2.43 -10.06
N GLU A 89 10.04 2.81 -9.76
CA GLU A 89 10.93 2.03 -8.88
C GLU A 89 10.29 1.83 -7.50
N ALA A 90 9.71 2.88 -6.92
CA ALA A 90 9.00 2.77 -5.65
C ALA A 90 7.79 1.82 -5.73
N ALA A 91 7.01 1.86 -6.82
CA ALA A 91 5.90 0.93 -7.02
C ALA A 91 6.37 -0.53 -7.06
N THR A 92 7.45 -0.80 -7.80
CA THR A 92 8.06 -2.14 -7.90
C THR A 92 8.64 -2.59 -6.55
N LEU A 93 9.30 -1.71 -5.80
CA LEU A 93 9.82 -2.04 -4.47
C LEU A 93 8.72 -2.45 -3.50
N ILE A 94 7.54 -1.81 -3.58
CA ILE A 94 6.40 -2.16 -2.74
C ILE A 94 5.91 -3.58 -3.05
N THR A 95 5.63 -3.91 -4.31
CA THR A 95 5.08 -5.21 -4.68
C THR A 95 6.12 -6.32 -4.57
N ASP A 96 7.28 -6.14 -5.19
CA ASP A 96 8.24 -7.21 -5.43
C ASP A 96 9.12 -7.48 -4.21
N ASN A 97 9.30 -6.47 -3.34
CA ASN A 97 10.09 -6.62 -2.12
C ASN A 97 9.21 -6.67 -0.88
N ALA A 98 8.52 -5.57 -0.55
CA ALA A 98 7.81 -5.47 0.72
C ALA A 98 6.65 -6.48 0.82
N GLY A 99 5.86 -6.67 -0.24
CA GLY A 99 4.82 -7.70 -0.31
C GLY A 99 5.37 -9.11 -0.04
N GLN A 100 6.44 -9.51 -0.74
CA GLN A 100 7.08 -10.82 -0.54
C GLN A 100 7.62 -11.01 0.88
N ARG A 101 8.16 -9.95 1.49
CA ARG A 101 8.67 -10.00 2.88
C ARG A 101 7.55 -10.21 3.89
N LEU A 102 6.38 -9.62 3.69
CA LEU A 102 5.20 -9.84 4.52
C LEU A 102 4.73 -11.30 4.43
N ILE A 103 4.64 -11.86 3.22
CA ILE A 103 4.29 -13.29 3.02
C ILE A 103 5.29 -14.20 3.73
N TRP A 104 6.59 -13.93 3.57
CA TRP A 104 7.64 -14.72 4.22
C TRP A 104 7.57 -14.65 5.75
N ALA A 105 7.34 -13.46 6.31
CA ALA A 105 7.20 -13.27 7.75
C ALA A 105 5.96 -14.01 8.28
N ALA A 106 4.81 -13.89 7.62
CA ALA A 106 3.58 -14.58 7.99
C ALA A 106 3.76 -16.10 8.00
N ASN A 107 4.38 -16.66 6.97
CA ASN A 107 4.64 -18.11 6.89
C ASN A 107 5.67 -18.60 7.91
N SER A 108 6.59 -17.74 8.34
CA SER A 108 7.55 -18.07 9.39
C SER A 108 6.91 -18.07 10.79
N LEU A 109 5.93 -17.20 11.01
CA LEU A 109 5.19 -17.09 12.29
C LEU A 109 4.16 -18.20 12.45
N HIS A 110 3.42 -18.50 11.38
CA HIS A 110 2.38 -19.53 11.39
C HIS A 110 2.35 -20.22 10.03
N PRO A 111 3.10 -21.31 9.81
CA PRO A 111 3.09 -22.02 8.54
C PRO A 111 1.66 -22.47 8.21
N GLN A 112 1.13 -22.05 7.06
CA GLN A 112 -0.04 -22.72 6.50
C GLN A 112 0.47 -24.07 5.98
N GLY A 113 0.10 -25.15 6.66
CA GLY A 113 0.38 -26.48 6.15
C GLY A 113 -0.37 -26.70 4.84
N ASP A 114 0.31 -27.30 3.86
CA ASP A 114 -0.37 -28.09 2.86
C ASP A 114 -1.07 -29.24 3.61
N PHE A 115 -2.34 -29.06 3.94
CA PHE A 115 -3.23 -30.20 4.08
C PHE A 115 -3.69 -30.59 2.67
N GLU A 116 -2.74 -31.07 1.87
CA GLU A 116 -2.83 -32.20 0.91
C GLU A 116 -1.50 -32.45 0.20
#